data_AF-A0A9P6Y7A7-F1
#
_entry.id   AF-A0A9P6Y7A7-F1
#
_cell.length_a   1.000
_cell.length_b   1.000
_cell.length_c   1.000
_cell.angle_alpha   90.00
_cell.angle_beta   90.00
_cell.angle_gamma   90.00
#
_symmetry.space_group_name_H-M   'P 1'
#
loop_
_entity.id
_entity.type
_entity.pdbx_description
1 polymer ?
#
loop_
_entity_poly.entity_id
_entity_poly.type
_entity_poly.pdbx_seq_one_letter_code
_entity_poly.pdbx_strand_id
1 'polypeptide(L)'
;MAQVPRNFRLLEELEKGEKGLGDGACSYGLADDDLLMHNWHATILGAPHSAHENRIYSLTVYCGDNYPNQPPSFQFVSRINLPSVNPQNGKVEPSRLPCLANWRSNYTLETVLTELRREMATVGRKLPQPPEGTTF
;
A
#
# COMPACT_ATOMS: atom_id res chain seq x y z
N MET A 1 9.94 23.67 -12.22
CA MET A 1 8.56 23.37 -11.81
C MET A 1 8.45 23.62 -10.32
N ALA A 2 7.40 24.27 -9.83
CA ALA A 2 7.21 24.48 -8.40
C ALA A 2 6.93 23.14 -7.71
N GLN A 3 7.55 22.91 -6.55
CA GLN A 3 7.31 21.71 -5.75
C GLN A 3 5.98 21.87 -5.01
N VAL A 4 5.04 20.94 -5.21
CA VAL A 4 3.78 20.92 -4.47
C VAL A 4 4.09 20.62 -2.99
N PRO A 5 3.60 21.43 -2.03
CA PRO A 5 3.81 21.14 -0.61
C PRO A 5 3.18 19.80 -0.21
N ARG A 6 3.79 19.11 0.77
CA ARG A 6 3.36 17.80 1.26
C ARG A 6 1.85 17.71 1.52
N ASN A 7 1.29 18.67 2.24
CA ASN A 7 -0.11 18.63 2.63
C ASN A 7 -1.05 18.74 1.41
N PHE A 8 -0.72 19.57 0.42
CA PHE A 8 -1.50 19.62 -0.82
C PHE A 8 -1.40 18.32 -1.62
N ARG A 9 -0.22 17.69 -1.64
CA ARG A 9 -0.05 16.36 -2.25
C ARG A 9 -0.91 15.30 -1.55
N LEU A 10 -0.92 15.28 -0.22
CA LEU A 10 -1.71 14.33 0.56
C LEU A 10 -3.23 14.59 0.42
N LEU A 11 -3.66 15.84 0.36
CA LEU A 11 -5.06 16.20 0.07
C LEU A 11 -5.50 15.74 -1.32
N GLU A 12 -4.65 15.91 -2.33
CA GLU A 12 -4.91 15.40 -3.69
C GLU A 12 -5.07 13.87 -3.69
N GLU A 13 -4.20 13.16 -2.96
CA GLU A 13 -4.31 11.71 -2.82
C GLU A 13 -5.58 11.32 -2.04
N LEU A 14 -5.95 12.05 -0.98
CA LEU A 14 -7.20 11.80 -0.23
C LEU A 14 -8.43 11.93 -1.13
N GLU A 15 -8.54 13.03 -1.87
CA GLU A 15 -9.66 13.28 -2.78
C GLU A 15 -9.77 12.17 -3.83
N LYS A 16 -8.62 11.65 -4.29
CA LYS A 16 -8.58 10.51 -5.21
C LYS A 16 -9.02 9.21 -4.55
N GLY A 17 -8.59 8.96 -3.32
CA GLY A 17 -9.00 7.79 -2.52
C GLY A 17 -10.51 7.74 -2.30
N GLU A 18 -11.13 8.88 -1.98
CA GLU A 18 -12.58 9.01 -1.75
C GLU A 18 -13.41 8.79 -3.02
N LYS A 19 -12.89 9.16 -4.18
CA LYS A 19 -13.53 8.91 -5.48
C LYS A 19 -13.37 7.46 -5.98
N GLY A 20 -12.52 6.68 -5.34
CA GLY A 20 -12.15 5.34 -5.75
C GLY A 20 -10.99 5.31 -6.76
N LEU A 21 -10.19 4.24 -6.68
CA LEU A 21 -8.97 4.08 -7.47
C LEU A 21 -9.17 3.07 -8.59
N GLY A 22 -8.90 3.48 -9.83
CA GLY A 22 -8.80 2.56 -10.97
C GLY A 22 -9.96 1.56 -11.10
N ASP A 23 -9.64 0.27 -11.02
CA ASP A 23 -10.58 -0.86 -11.11
C ASP A 23 -11.29 -1.20 -9.79
N GLY A 24 -11.08 -0.40 -8.74
CA GLY A 24 -11.65 -0.61 -7.40
C GLY A 24 -10.96 -1.72 -6.60
N ALA A 25 -9.87 -2.30 -7.10
CA ALA A 25 -9.18 -3.38 -6.39
C ALA A 25 -8.26 -2.89 -5.26
N CYS A 26 -7.93 -1.60 -5.24
CA CYS A 26 -7.18 -0.97 -4.16
C CYS A 26 -7.99 0.21 -3.62
N SER A 27 -7.89 0.48 -2.33
CA SER A 27 -8.42 1.70 -1.72
C SER A 27 -7.48 2.19 -0.62
N TYR A 28 -7.51 3.47 -0.33
CA TYR A 28 -6.86 4.05 0.85
C TYR A 28 -7.62 5.29 1.33
N GLY A 29 -7.45 5.61 2.61
CA GLY A 29 -8.05 6.77 3.26
C GLY A 29 -7.34 7.07 4.57
N LEU A 30 -7.64 8.23 5.17
CA LEU A 30 -7.06 8.61 6.45
C LEU A 30 -7.47 7.62 7.55
N ALA A 31 -6.54 7.33 8.46
CA ALA A 31 -6.81 6.48 9.62
C ALA A 31 -7.46 7.26 10.76
N ASP A 32 -7.17 8.54 10.86
CA ASP A 32 -7.63 9.46 11.90
C ASP A 32 -7.82 10.87 11.31
N ASP A 33 -8.37 11.79 12.11
CA ASP A 33 -8.57 13.19 11.74
C ASP A 33 -7.27 14.03 11.89
N ASP A 34 -6.09 13.42 11.80
CA ASP A 34 -4.81 14.13 11.91
C ASP A 34 -4.67 15.17 10.79
N LEU A 35 -4.51 16.44 11.18
CA LEU A 35 -4.27 17.57 10.28
C LEU A 35 -3.00 17.40 9.44
N LEU A 36 -2.03 16.65 9.95
CA LEU A 36 -0.78 16.37 9.25
C LEU A 36 -0.88 15.12 8.35
N MET A 37 -2.00 14.41 8.35
CA MET A 37 -2.30 13.31 7.43
C MET A 37 -1.19 12.24 7.40
N HIS A 38 -0.65 11.88 8.57
CA HIS A 38 0.42 10.89 8.65
C HIS A 38 -0.08 9.46 8.44
N ASN A 39 -1.18 9.11 9.08
CA ASN A 39 -1.65 7.74 9.18
C ASN A 39 -2.79 7.49 8.19
N TRP A 40 -2.64 6.42 7.41
CA TRP A 40 -3.64 6.01 6.44
C TRP A 40 -3.94 4.52 6.59
N HIS A 41 -5.18 4.15 6.29
CA HIS A 41 -5.56 2.78 6.05
C HIS A 41 -5.62 2.52 4.56
N ALA A 42 -5.17 1.34 4.15
CA ALA A 42 -5.29 0.88 2.78
C ALA A 42 -5.82 -0.54 2.73
N THR A 43 -6.50 -0.86 1.63
CA THR A 43 -7.04 -2.19 1.37
C THR A 43 -6.66 -2.63 -0.04
N ILE A 44 -6.30 -3.90 -0.18
CA ILE A 44 -6.03 -4.55 -1.47
C ILE A 44 -6.93 -5.78 -1.60
N LEU A 45 -7.73 -5.82 -2.66
CA LEU A 45 -8.40 -7.03 -3.12
C LEU A 45 -7.38 -7.90 -3.86
N GLY A 46 -7.23 -9.14 -3.39
CA GLY A 46 -6.25 -10.06 -3.95
C GLY A 46 -6.47 -10.33 -5.43
N ALA A 47 -5.36 -10.54 -6.16
CA ALA A 47 -5.39 -10.69 -7.60
C ALA A 47 -6.21 -11.92 -8.05
N PRO A 48 -7.01 -11.82 -9.13
CA PRO A 48 -7.77 -12.95 -9.66
C PRO A 48 -6.83 -14.06 -10.14
N HIS A 49 -7.32 -15.30 -10.17
CA HIS A 49 -6.58 -16.48 -10.61
C HIS A 49 -5.25 -16.71 -9.85
N SER A 50 -5.23 -16.36 -8.56
CA SER A 50 -4.07 -16.50 -7.66
C SER A 50 -4.50 -17.07 -6.31
N ALA A 51 -3.54 -17.49 -5.48
CA ALA A 51 -3.78 -17.89 -4.09
C ALA A 51 -4.36 -16.76 -3.21
N HIS A 52 -4.38 -15.53 -3.73
CA HIS A 52 -4.93 -14.35 -3.08
C HIS A 52 -6.37 -14.03 -3.51
N GLU A 53 -6.91 -14.73 -4.51
CA GLU A 53 -8.24 -14.46 -5.07
C GLU A 53 -9.34 -14.48 -3.99
N ASN A 54 -10.29 -13.54 -4.09
CA ASN A 54 -11.40 -13.32 -3.15
C ASN A 54 -11.00 -12.94 -1.72
N ARG A 55 -9.72 -12.63 -1.46
CA ARG A 55 -9.25 -12.16 -0.14
C ARG A 55 -9.11 -10.65 -0.11
N ILE A 56 -9.40 -10.06 1.05
CA ILE A 56 -9.22 -8.64 1.33
C ILE A 56 -8.06 -8.49 2.33
N TYR A 57 -7.04 -7.72 1.95
CA TYR A 57 -5.89 -7.43 2.81
C TYR A 57 -5.93 -5.98 3.28
N SER A 58 -5.90 -5.78 4.60
CA SER A 58 -5.80 -4.47 5.22
C SER A 58 -4.35 -4.13 5.53
N LEU A 59 -3.99 -2.87 5.33
CA LEU A 59 -2.66 -2.31 5.59
C LEU A 59 -2.80 -0.99 6.35
N THR A 60 -1.78 -0.69 7.15
CA THR A 60 -1.50 0.67 7.62
C THR A 60 -0.39 1.29 6.78
N VAL A 61 -0.50 2.59 6.54
CA VAL A 61 0.47 3.36 5.79
C VAL A 61 0.84 4.59 6.60
N TYR A 62 2.12 4.90 6.64
CA TYR A 62 2.64 6.09 7.32
C TYR A 62 3.40 6.97 6.33
N CYS A 63 2.88 8.19 6.14
CA CYS A 63 3.43 9.24 5.31
C CYS A 63 4.22 10.23 6.18
N GLY A 64 5.52 10.03 6.33
CA GLY A 64 6.36 10.91 7.16
C GLY A 64 6.46 12.36 6.66
N ASP A 65 7.11 13.22 7.44
CA ASP A 65 7.24 14.66 7.16
C ASP A 65 7.91 14.99 5.81
N ASN A 66 8.76 14.08 5.32
CA ASN A 66 9.48 14.23 4.06
C ASN A 66 8.73 13.66 2.85
N TYR A 67 7.53 13.09 3.02
CA TYR A 67 6.71 12.64 1.90
C TYR A 67 6.31 13.84 1.00
N PRO A 68 6.32 13.73 -0.35
CA PRO A 68 6.67 12.57 -1.16
C PRO A 68 8.15 12.49 -1.55
N ASN A 69 9.05 13.31 -1.01
CA ASN A 69 10.48 13.22 -1.35
C ASN A 69 11.11 11.93 -0.82
N GLN A 70 10.59 11.40 0.29
CA GLN A 70 10.89 10.07 0.81
C GLN A 70 9.67 9.15 0.67
N PRO A 71 9.88 7.83 0.47
CA PRO A 71 8.77 6.88 0.37
C PRO A 71 8.01 6.79 1.70
N PRO A 72 6.70 6.53 1.65
CA PRO A 72 5.94 6.18 2.83
C PRO A 72 6.26 4.74 3.25
N SER A 73 5.91 4.38 4.48
CA SER A 73 6.06 3.01 4.98
C SER A 73 4.73 2.29 4.98
N PHE A 74 4.73 1.00 4.62
CA PHE A 74 3.55 0.14 4.58
C PHE A 74 3.72 -1.04 5.53
N GLN A 75 2.65 -1.39 6.23
CA GLN A 75 2.59 -2.58 7.07
C GLN A 75 1.25 -3.26 6.87
N PHE A 76 1.29 -4.54 6.52
CA PHE A 76 0.10 -5.38 6.47
C PHE A 76 -0.43 -5.63 7.88
N VAL A 77 -1.73 -5.42 8.05
CA VAL A 77 -2.48 -5.86 9.23
C VAL A 77 -2.90 -7.31 9.01
N SER A 78 -3.48 -7.62 7.84
CA SER A 78 -3.82 -8.98 7.44
C SER A 78 -2.56 -9.80 7.16
N ARG A 79 -2.47 -11.03 7.69
CA ARG A 79 -1.34 -11.89 7.35
C ARG A 79 -1.35 -12.24 5.87
N ILE A 80 -0.17 -12.13 5.28
CA ILE A 80 0.07 -12.42 3.88
C ILE A 80 1.44 -13.07 3.73
N ASN A 81 1.55 -13.99 2.78
CA ASN A 81 2.82 -14.53 2.36
C ASN A 81 3.19 -13.93 1.00
N LEU A 82 4.04 -12.90 1.02
CA LEU A 82 4.62 -12.25 -0.15
C LEU A 82 6.13 -12.03 0.04
N PRO A 83 6.95 -12.10 -1.02
CA PRO A 83 8.39 -11.91 -0.93
C PRO A 83 8.80 -10.54 -0.37
N SER A 84 8.06 -9.49 -0.72
CA SER A 84 8.31 -8.12 -0.26
C SER A 84 7.87 -7.82 1.17
N VAL A 85 7.19 -8.75 1.85
CA VAL A 85 6.60 -8.54 3.17
C VAL A 85 7.35 -9.37 4.22
N ASN A 86 7.70 -8.74 5.33
CA ASN A 86 8.31 -9.42 6.45
C ASN A 86 7.27 -10.36 7.13
N PRO A 87 7.53 -11.67 7.21
CA PRO A 87 6.55 -12.65 7.67
C PRO A 87 6.31 -12.63 9.19
N GLN A 88 7.08 -11.85 9.96
CA GLN A 88 6.92 -11.76 11.42
C GLN A 88 6.04 -10.57 11.83
N ASN A 89 6.13 -9.44 11.12
CA ASN A 89 5.48 -8.20 11.53
C ASN A 89 4.66 -7.52 10.42
N GLY A 90 4.63 -8.07 9.20
CA GLY A 90 3.85 -7.51 8.09
C GLY A 90 4.44 -6.27 7.43
N LYS A 91 5.61 -5.79 7.85
CA LYS A 91 6.23 -4.60 7.22
C LYS A 91 6.68 -4.92 5.79
N VAL A 92 6.36 -4.03 4.87
CA VAL A 92 6.87 -4.09 3.49
C VAL A 92 8.33 -3.64 3.49
N GLU A 93 9.21 -4.47 2.95
CA GLU A 93 10.65 -4.19 2.87
C GLU A 93 10.96 -3.38 1.61
N PRO A 94 11.41 -2.11 1.71
CA PRO A 94 11.64 -1.25 0.55
C PRO A 94 12.61 -1.84 -0.48
N SER A 95 13.64 -2.57 -0.02
CA SER A 95 14.63 -3.21 -0.87
C SER A 95 14.07 -4.35 -1.74
N ARG A 96 12.90 -4.90 -1.38
CA ARG A 96 12.27 -6.02 -2.07
C ARG A 96 11.14 -5.60 -3.00
N LEU A 97 10.71 -4.34 -2.95
CA LEU A 97 9.69 -3.80 -3.83
C LEU A 97 10.31 -2.69 -4.71
N PRO A 98 10.45 -2.89 -6.04
CA PRO A 98 11.21 -1.98 -6.90
C PRO A 98 10.78 -0.50 -6.86
N CYS A 99 9.48 -0.22 -6.70
CA CYS A 99 8.95 1.14 -6.63
C CYS A 99 9.33 1.87 -5.33
N LEU A 100 9.56 1.14 -4.23
CA LEU A 100 10.07 1.69 -2.97
C LEU A 100 11.60 1.78 -2.97
N ALA A 101 12.29 0.78 -3.54
CA ALA A 101 13.75 0.78 -3.66
C ALA A 101 14.26 1.95 -4.51
N ASN A 102 13.53 2.29 -5.57
CA ASN A 102 13.84 3.39 -6.50
C ASN A 102 12.77 4.47 -6.44
N TRP A 103 12.42 4.88 -5.21
CA TRP A 103 11.36 5.85 -4.98
C TRP A 103 11.56 7.14 -5.77
N ARG A 104 10.47 7.62 -6.36
CA ARG A 104 10.40 8.92 -7.05
C ARG A 104 9.26 9.71 -6.44
N SER A 105 9.46 11.02 -6.27
CA SER A 105 8.46 11.89 -5.64
C SER A 105 7.16 12.06 -6.43
N ASN A 106 7.10 11.55 -7.67
CA ASN A 106 5.87 11.48 -8.44
C ASN A 106 5.05 10.22 -8.14
N TYR A 107 5.61 9.20 -7.48
CA TYR A 107 4.86 8.04 -7.00
C TYR A 107 3.90 8.41 -5.87
N THR A 108 2.87 7.59 -5.71
CA THR A 108 1.72 7.79 -4.81
C THR A 108 1.47 6.55 -3.97
N LEU A 109 0.56 6.66 -3.00
CA LEU A 109 0.05 5.49 -2.27
C LEU A 109 -0.52 4.43 -3.22
N GLU A 110 -1.30 4.87 -4.21
CA GLU A 110 -1.87 4.00 -5.26
C GLU A 110 -0.78 3.25 -6.04
N THR A 111 0.34 3.90 -6.34
CA THR A 111 1.45 3.29 -7.08
C THR A 111 1.96 2.05 -6.32
N VAL A 112 2.16 2.20 -5.01
CA VAL A 112 2.69 1.11 -4.18
C VAL A 112 1.66 0.00 -3.99
N LEU A 113 0.40 0.34 -3.74
CA LEU A 113 -0.68 -0.65 -3.61
C LEU A 113 -0.87 -1.46 -4.90
N THR A 114 -0.78 -0.81 -6.06
CA THR A 114 -0.87 -1.47 -7.37
C THR A 114 0.30 -2.43 -7.60
N GLU A 115 1.52 -2.04 -7.22
CA GLU A 115 2.70 -2.90 -7.35
C GLU A 115 2.67 -4.09 -6.36
N LEU A 116 2.16 -3.90 -5.13
CA LEU A 116 1.91 -5.00 -4.19
C LEU A 116 0.89 -5.99 -4.77
N ARG A 117 -0.22 -5.50 -5.32
CA ARG A 117 -1.22 -6.34 -5.99
C ARG A 117 -0.65 -7.06 -7.22
N ARG A 118 0.24 -6.41 -7.97
CA ARG A 118 0.95 -7.03 -9.09
C ARG A 118 1.89 -8.15 -8.63
N GLU A 119 2.56 -7.99 -7.49
CA GLU A 119 3.38 -9.05 -6.90
C GLU A 119 2.52 -10.27 -6.54
N MET A 120 1.32 -10.07 -5.97
CA MET A 120 0.34 -11.15 -5.73
C MET A 120 -0.05 -11.90 -7.02
N ALA A 121 -0.18 -11.19 -8.14
CA ALA A 121 -0.53 -11.79 -9.43
C ALA A 121 0.64 -12.52 -10.12
N THR A 122 1.88 -12.24 -9.70
CA THR A 122 3.10 -12.72 -10.38
C THR A 122 3.86 -13.69 -9.50
N VAL A 123 4.82 -13.20 -8.70
CA VAL A 123 5.69 -14.02 -7.86
C VAL A 123 4.89 -14.68 -6.73
N GLY A 124 3.90 -13.96 -6.17
CA GLY A 124 3.01 -14.43 -5.11
C GLY A 124 1.93 -15.40 -5.58
N ARG A 125 1.73 -15.55 -6.90
CA ARG A 125 0.51 -16.15 -7.48
C ARG A 125 0.15 -17.53 -6.92
N LYS A 126 1.16 -18.35 -6.63
CA LYS A 126 1.00 -19.74 -6.16
C LYS A 126 1.55 -19.96 -4.75
N LEU A 127 1.95 -18.90 -4.04
CA LEU A 127 2.50 -19.05 -2.70
C LEU A 127 1.39 -19.49 -1.72
N PRO A 128 1.66 -20.49 -0.86
CA PRO A 128 0.68 -20.89 0.14
C PRO A 128 0.42 -19.72 1.09
N GLN A 129 -0.85 -19.38 1.25
CA GLN A 129 -1.26 -18.25 2.09
C GLN A 129 -1.67 -18.72 3.49
N PRO A 130 -1.49 -17.88 4.51
CA PRO A 130 -2.07 -18.10 5.83
C PRO A 130 -3.60 -18.25 5.77
N PRO A 131 -4.24 -18.82 6.82
CA PRO A 131 -5.69 -18.81 6.94
C PRO A 131 -6.24 -17.39 6.82
N GLU A 132 -7.33 -17.23 6.07
CA GLU A 132 -7.98 -15.94 5.88
C GLU A 132 -8.47 -15.35 7.22
N GLY A 133 -8.42 -14.03 7.34
CA GLY A 133 -8.81 -13.31 8.56
C GLY A 133 -7.74 -13.28 9.67
N THR A 134 -6.59 -13.94 9.49
CA THR A 134 -5.47 -13.84 10.44
C THR A 134 -4.76 -12.49 10.32
N THR A 135 -4.28 -11.94 11.44
CA THR A 135 -3.55 -10.66 11.50
C THR A 135 -2.14 -10.84 12.07
N PHE A 136 -1.25 -9.88 11.81
CA PHE A 136 0.10 -9.84 12.39
C PHE A 136 0.08 -9.49 13.88
#